data_AF-A0A1G8JAY2-F1
#
_entry.id   AF-A0A1G8JAY2-F1
#
_cell.length_a   1.000
_cell.length_b   1.000
_cell.length_c   1.000
_cell.angle_alpha   90.00
_cell.angle_beta   90.00
_cell.angle_gamma   90.00
#
_symmetry.space_group_name_H-M   'P 1'
#
loop_
_entity.id
_entity.type
_entity.pdbx_description
1 polymer ?
#
loop_
_entity_poly.entity_id
_entity_poly.type
_entity_poly.pdbx_seq_one_letter_code
_entity_poly.pdbx_strand_id
1 'polypeptide(L)'
;MIKNQKQAALTKEKLKVLEKDRIAFMADAKNKTSAELILGLNSFDALIDDMKAELHEFDELTKGNLHIISAKCLDDIHKLLIGARIAQKITHRELADRIGIQEQQIQRYEATDYESANLARLREVALALQIRCYFEKIIFISIEPEFNLPDHITPENVAITEDQIRERGALLCIE
;
A
#
# COMPACT_ATOMS: atom_id res chain seq x y z
N MET A 1 -4.42 6.56 3.86
CA MET A 1 -5.77 6.51 4.46
C MET A 1 -5.85 7.38 5.70
N ILE A 2 -6.84 8.26 5.76
CA ILE A 2 -7.11 9.13 6.92
C ILE A 2 -7.98 8.38 7.93
N LYS A 3 -7.56 8.35 9.20
CA LYS A 3 -8.16 7.51 10.26
C LYS A 3 -9.00 8.31 11.26
N ASN A 4 -8.79 9.62 11.32
CA ASN A 4 -9.46 10.49 12.29
C ASN A 4 -9.68 11.92 11.77
N GLN A 5 -10.54 12.66 12.47
CA GLN A 5 -10.89 14.04 12.12
C GLN A 5 -9.69 15.01 12.21
N LYS A 6 -8.74 14.77 13.13
CA LYS A 6 -7.54 15.61 13.27
C LYS A 6 -6.64 15.49 12.04
N GLN A 7 -6.42 14.27 11.56
CA GLN A 7 -5.71 13.96 10.33
C GLN A 7 -6.44 14.57 9.13
N ALA A 8 -7.77 14.45 9.04
CA ALA A 8 -8.54 15.09 7.98
C ALA A 8 -8.37 16.62 7.96
N ALA A 9 -8.39 17.28 9.13
CA ALA A 9 -8.19 18.71 9.23
C ALA A 9 -6.77 19.12 8.81
N LEU A 10 -5.75 18.40 9.28
CA LEU A 10 -4.35 18.62 8.91
C LEU A 10 -4.13 18.42 7.40
N THR A 11 -4.70 17.36 6.81
CA THR A 11 -4.60 17.09 5.37
C THR A 11 -5.27 18.20 4.56
N LYS A 12 -6.44 18.72 5.00
CA LYS A 12 -7.10 19.87 4.36
C LYS A 12 -6.23 21.13 4.41
N GLU A 13 -5.54 21.37 5.52
CA GLU A 13 -4.62 22.51 5.65
C GLU A 13 -3.42 22.35 4.70
N LYS A 14 -2.78 21.19 4.72
CA LYS A 14 -1.65 20.87 3.82
C LYS A 14 -2.04 20.98 2.34
N LEU A 15 -3.24 20.53 1.97
CA LEU A 15 -3.75 20.64 0.61
C LEU A 15 -3.86 22.10 0.16
N LYS A 16 -4.34 23.00 1.03
CA LYS A 16 -4.39 24.45 0.72
C LYS A 16 -3.01 25.05 0.52
N VAL A 17 -2.01 24.60 1.29
CA VAL A 17 -0.62 25.04 1.14
C VAL A 17 -0.08 24.55 -0.20
N LEU A 18 -0.27 23.26 -0.50
CA LEU A 18 0.20 22.64 -1.74
C LEU A 18 -0.42 23.28 -3.00
N GLU A 19 -1.72 23.61 -2.96
CA GLU A 19 -2.39 24.33 -4.05
C GLU A 19 -1.80 25.74 -4.26
N LYS A 20 -1.41 26.44 -3.19
CA LYS A 20 -0.72 27.73 -3.30
C LYS A 20 0.69 27.58 -3.87
N ASP A 21 1.43 26.58 -3.41
CA ASP A 21 2.79 26.31 -3.88
C ASP A 21 2.79 25.94 -5.36
N ARG A 22 1.80 25.17 -5.82
CA ARG A 22 1.58 24.87 -7.24
C ARG A 22 1.35 26.14 -8.06
N ILE A 23 0.52 27.07 -7.58
CA ILE A 23 0.27 28.35 -8.28
C ILE A 23 1.57 29.19 -8.34
N ALA A 24 2.32 29.25 -7.24
CA ALA A 24 3.59 29.96 -7.21
C ALA A 24 4.62 29.33 -8.17
N PHE A 25 4.70 28.00 -8.22
CA PHE A 25 5.55 27.25 -9.14
C PHE A 25 5.19 27.52 -10.60
N MET A 26 3.90 27.62 -10.91
CA MET A 26 3.42 27.99 -12.25
C MET A 26 3.76 29.45 -12.62
N ALA A 27 3.70 30.38 -11.66
CA ALA A 27 4.04 31.79 -11.89
C ALA A 27 5.54 32.00 -12.19
N ASP A 28 6.40 31.11 -11.69
CA ASP A 28 7.85 31.09 -11.94
C ASP A 28 8.24 30.40 -13.27
N ALA A 29 7.30 30.25 -14.20
CA ALA A 29 7.53 29.58 -15.49
C ALA A 29 8.66 30.20 -16.33
N LYS A 30 8.98 31.48 -16.14
CA LYS A 30 10.04 32.18 -16.90
C LYS A 30 11.45 31.70 -16.57
N ASN A 31 11.66 31.11 -15.39
CA ASN A 31 12.97 30.67 -14.93
C ASN A 31 13.19 29.16 -15.11
N LYS A 32 12.25 28.45 -15.77
CA LYS A 32 12.25 26.99 -15.88
C LYS A 32 12.24 26.56 -17.34
N THR A 33 12.86 25.43 -17.61
CA THR A 33 12.72 24.75 -18.90
C THR A 33 11.29 24.23 -19.06
N SER A 34 10.79 24.15 -20.29
CA SER A 34 9.45 23.60 -20.58
C SER A 34 9.23 22.22 -19.97
N ALA A 35 10.23 21.34 -19.99
CA ALA A 35 10.16 20.01 -19.39
C ALA A 35 10.07 20.03 -17.85
N GLU A 36 10.84 20.89 -17.18
CA GLU A 36 10.86 21.01 -15.72
C GLU A 36 9.53 21.55 -15.19
N LEU A 37 8.93 22.49 -15.92
CA LEU A 37 7.61 23.04 -15.58
C LEU A 37 6.52 21.96 -15.67
N ILE A 38 6.49 21.19 -16.76
CA ILE A 38 5.49 20.14 -16.97
C ILE A 38 5.62 19.02 -15.92
N LEU A 39 6.84 18.53 -15.69
CA LEU A 39 7.09 17.47 -14.70
C LEU A 39 6.72 17.93 -13.29
N GLY A 40 7.10 19.16 -12.91
CA GLY A 40 6.74 19.72 -11.62
C GLY A 40 5.24 19.84 -11.42
N LEU A 41 4.53 20.39 -12.41
CA LEU A 41 3.07 20.53 -12.35
C LEU A 41 2.36 19.18 -12.26
N ASN A 42 2.76 18.20 -13.07
CA ASN A 42 2.21 16.85 -13.00
C ASN A 42 2.45 16.20 -11.63
N SER A 43 3.61 16.42 -11.03
CA SER A 43 3.89 15.92 -9.67
C SER A 43 3.00 16.58 -8.62
N PHE A 44 2.75 17.90 -8.72
CA PHE A 44 1.82 18.59 -7.84
C PHE A 44 0.40 18.08 -8.03
N ASP A 45 -0.05 17.92 -9.27
CA ASP A 45 -1.38 17.45 -9.60
C ASP A 45 -1.63 16.04 -9.05
N ALA A 46 -0.68 15.11 -9.27
CA ALA A 46 -0.76 13.77 -8.70
C ALA A 46 -0.88 13.79 -7.16
N LEU A 47 -0.05 14.58 -6.48
CA LEU A 47 -0.09 14.67 -5.02
C LEU A 47 -1.38 15.31 -4.49
N ILE A 48 -1.89 16.33 -5.19
CA ILE A 48 -3.17 16.97 -4.87
C ILE A 48 -4.32 15.98 -5.04
N ASP A 49 -4.33 15.23 -6.14
CA ASP A 49 -5.35 14.25 -6.45
C ASP A 49 -5.34 13.10 -5.43
N ASP A 50 -4.16 12.62 -5.04
CA ASP A 50 -4.02 11.62 -3.99
C ASP A 50 -4.60 12.12 -2.65
N MET A 51 -4.24 13.34 -2.22
CA MET A 51 -4.77 13.93 -0.98
C MET A 51 -6.29 14.17 -1.04
N LYS A 52 -6.82 14.56 -2.20
CA LYS A 52 -8.26 14.71 -2.43
C LYS A 52 -8.98 13.37 -2.36
N ALA A 53 -8.42 12.33 -2.96
CA ALA A 53 -8.95 10.98 -2.91
C ALA A 53 -9.01 10.46 -1.46
N GLU A 54 -7.95 10.64 -0.67
CA GLU A 54 -7.95 10.24 0.75
C GLU A 54 -9.00 10.99 1.58
N LEU A 55 -9.19 12.29 1.33
CA LEU A 55 -10.20 13.08 2.01
C LEU A 55 -11.62 12.67 1.61
N HIS A 56 -11.83 12.38 0.34
CA HIS A 56 -13.11 11.89 -0.17
C HIS A 56 -13.46 10.52 0.42
N GLU A 57 -12.49 9.59 0.44
CA GLU A 57 -12.64 8.28 1.07
C GLU A 57 -13.07 8.43 2.54
N PHE A 58 -12.41 9.30 3.30
CA PHE A 58 -12.78 9.54 4.69
C PHE A 58 -14.18 10.16 4.88
N ASP A 59 -14.58 11.09 4.00
CA ASP A 59 -15.90 11.71 4.05
C ASP A 59 -17.01 10.68 3.76
N GLU A 60 -16.81 9.83 2.75
CA GLU A 60 -17.73 8.74 2.40
C GLU A 60 -17.83 7.69 3.50
N LEU A 61 -16.70 7.33 4.11
CA LEU A 61 -16.69 6.48 5.30
C LEU A 61 -17.48 7.11 6.44
N THR A 62 -17.32 8.42 6.69
CA THR A 62 -18.07 9.11 7.75
C THR A 62 -19.60 9.11 7.48
N LYS A 63 -20.01 9.08 6.21
CA LYS A 63 -21.42 8.91 5.80
C LYS A 63 -21.93 7.47 5.95
N GLY A 64 -21.05 6.51 6.27
CA GLY A 64 -21.38 5.11 6.47
C GLY A 64 -21.23 4.24 5.22
N ASN A 65 -20.64 4.77 4.14
CA ASN A 65 -20.51 4.05 2.89
C ASN A 65 -19.33 3.07 2.93
N LEU A 66 -19.62 1.82 3.30
CA LEU A 66 -18.63 0.74 3.37
C LEU A 66 -18.17 0.22 2.00
N HIS A 67 -18.95 0.45 0.93
CA HIS A 67 -18.65 -0.09 -0.41
C HIS A 67 -17.44 0.56 -1.07
N ILE A 68 -16.96 1.70 -0.55
CA ILE A 68 -15.74 2.36 -1.03
C ILE A 68 -14.47 1.64 -0.56
N ILE A 69 -14.54 0.81 0.49
CA ILE A 69 -13.36 0.12 0.99
C ILE A 69 -13.04 -1.07 0.08
N SER A 70 -12.00 -0.92 -0.75
CA SER A 70 -11.44 -2.01 -1.55
C SER A 70 -10.14 -2.49 -0.90
N ALA A 71 -10.19 -3.65 -0.24
CA ALA A 71 -8.99 -4.37 0.18
C ALA A 71 -8.59 -5.34 -0.94
N LYS A 72 -7.45 -5.11 -1.59
CA LYS A 72 -6.99 -5.94 -2.73
C LYS A 72 -6.09 -7.07 -2.28
N CYS A 73 -5.32 -6.84 -1.22
CA CYS A 73 -4.41 -7.82 -0.64
C CYS A 73 -4.56 -7.89 0.88
N LEU A 74 -3.86 -8.85 1.49
CA LEU A 74 -3.85 -9.01 2.94
C LEU A 74 -3.33 -7.76 3.65
N ASP A 75 -2.38 -7.06 3.03
CA ASP A 75 -1.82 -5.82 3.60
C ASP A 75 -2.89 -4.74 3.73
N ASP A 76 -3.94 -4.73 2.90
CA ASP A 76 -5.03 -3.75 2.99
C ASP A 76 -6.06 -4.06 4.10
N ILE A 77 -5.91 -5.15 4.85
CA ILE A 77 -6.91 -5.55 5.87
C ILE A 77 -7.13 -4.48 6.94
N HIS A 78 -6.09 -3.70 7.27
CA HIS A 78 -6.18 -2.59 8.20
C HIS A 78 -7.17 -1.53 7.73
N LYS A 79 -7.21 -1.25 6.42
CA LYS A 79 -8.15 -0.28 5.83
C LYS A 79 -9.60 -0.74 6.04
N LEU A 80 -9.85 -2.04 5.91
CA LEU A 80 -11.17 -2.63 6.17
C LEU A 80 -11.60 -2.48 7.62
N LEU A 81 -10.73 -2.83 8.57
CA LEU A 81 -11.06 -2.76 10.00
C LEU A 81 -11.29 -1.31 10.46
N ILE A 82 -10.36 -0.40 10.12
CA ILE A 82 -10.43 1.00 10.52
C ILE A 82 -11.60 1.69 9.81
N GLY A 83 -11.76 1.48 8.51
CA GLY A 83 -12.83 2.06 7.71
C GLY A 83 -14.21 1.61 8.20
N ALA A 84 -14.37 0.32 8.50
CA ALA A 84 -15.61 -0.21 9.05
C ALA A 84 -15.96 0.40 10.41
N ARG A 85 -14.98 0.60 11.28
CA ARG A 85 -15.19 1.29 12.56
C ARG A 85 -15.69 2.72 12.33
N ILE A 86 -15.05 3.47 11.43
CA ILE A 86 -15.43 4.87 11.11
C ILE A 86 -16.85 4.90 10.55
N ALA A 87 -17.17 4.02 9.60
CA ALA A 87 -18.48 3.97 8.95
C ALA A 87 -19.62 3.58 9.90
N GLN A 88 -19.36 2.69 10.85
CA GLN A 88 -20.32 2.32 11.90
C GLN A 88 -20.39 3.36 13.03
N LYS A 89 -19.56 4.43 12.99
CA LYS A 89 -19.44 5.45 14.04
C LYS A 89 -19.11 4.89 15.42
N ILE A 90 -18.42 3.74 15.45
CA ILE A 90 -17.97 3.10 16.68
C ILE A 90 -16.74 3.83 17.18
N THR A 91 -16.75 4.22 18.45
CA THR A 91 -15.59 4.84 19.11
C THR A 91 -14.53 3.78 19.45
N HIS A 92 -13.27 4.21 19.64
CA HIS A 92 -12.21 3.29 20.09
C HIS A 92 -12.56 2.62 21.42
N ARG A 93 -13.21 3.36 22.32
CA ARG A 93 -13.68 2.85 23.61
C ARG A 93 -14.74 1.77 23.45
N GLU A 94 -15.78 2.01 22.65
CA GLU A 94 -16.83 1.02 22.40
C GLU A 94 -16.28 -0.25 21.74
N LEU A 95 -15.32 -0.11 20.81
CA LEU A 95 -14.65 -1.27 20.21
C LEU A 95 -13.83 -2.04 21.26
N ALA A 96 -13.12 -1.33 22.13
CA ALA A 96 -12.34 -1.92 23.21
C ALA A 96 -13.23 -2.67 24.21
N ASP A 97 -14.39 -2.08 24.58
CA ASP A 97 -15.38 -2.68 25.46
C ASP A 97 -15.99 -3.96 24.86
N ARG A 98 -16.26 -3.99 23.54
CA ARG A 98 -16.76 -5.19 22.83
C ARG A 98 -15.76 -6.34 22.83
N ILE A 99 -14.45 -6.04 22.81
CA ILE A 99 -13.38 -7.04 22.74
C ILE A 99 -12.81 -7.36 24.13
N GLY A 100 -13.14 -6.56 25.15
CA GLY A 100 -12.63 -6.71 26.51
C GLY A 100 -11.18 -6.27 26.68
N ILE A 101 -10.75 -5.23 25.96
CA ILE A 101 -9.40 -4.65 26.07
C ILE A 101 -9.42 -3.17 26.43
N GLN A 102 -8.27 -2.59 26.71
CA GLN A 102 -8.15 -1.16 26.97
C GLN A 102 -8.22 -0.34 25.68
N GLU A 103 -8.86 0.83 25.74
CA GLU A 103 -8.97 1.76 24.61
C GLU A 103 -7.60 2.11 24.00
N GLN A 104 -6.59 2.34 24.84
CA GLN A 104 -5.23 2.65 24.38
C GLN A 104 -4.65 1.56 23.47
N GLN A 105 -5.03 0.30 23.68
CA GLN A 105 -4.56 -0.80 22.85
C GLN A 105 -5.18 -0.74 21.44
N ILE A 106 -6.47 -0.39 21.32
CA ILE A 106 -7.10 -0.14 20.02
C ILE A 106 -6.44 1.04 19.31
N GLN A 107 -6.19 2.14 20.02
CA GLN A 107 -5.52 3.30 19.43
C GLN A 107 -4.12 2.94 18.92
N ARG A 108 -3.36 2.11 19.65
CA ARG A 108 -2.06 1.60 19.22
C ARG A 108 -2.17 0.73 17.97
N TYR A 109 -3.14 -0.18 17.93
CA TYR A 109 -3.37 -1.01 16.75
C TYR A 109 -3.70 -0.17 15.51
N GLU A 110 -4.61 0.80 15.62
CA GLU A 110 -4.93 1.67 14.48
C GLU A 110 -3.76 2.59 14.10
N ALA A 111 -2.91 2.97 15.05
CA ALA A 111 -1.72 3.76 14.79
C ALA A 111 -0.66 2.98 13.98
N THR A 112 -0.51 1.68 14.24
CA THR A 112 0.45 0.79 13.55
C THR A 112 -0.21 -0.07 12.47
N ASP A 113 -1.38 0.33 11.94
CA ASP A 113 -2.11 -0.41 10.91
C ASP A 113 -2.31 -1.91 11.23
N TYR A 114 -2.48 -2.21 12.52
CA TYR A 114 -2.60 -3.56 13.06
C TYR A 114 -1.40 -4.49 12.77
N GLU A 115 -0.26 -3.99 12.30
CA GLU A 115 0.94 -4.81 12.02
C GLU A 115 1.42 -5.60 13.24
N SER A 116 1.27 -5.03 14.43
CA SER A 116 1.65 -5.68 15.69
C SER A 116 0.57 -6.61 16.27
N ALA A 117 -0.62 -6.63 15.67
CA ALA A 117 -1.73 -7.46 16.11
C ALA A 117 -1.58 -8.89 15.55
N ASN A 118 -1.78 -9.89 16.39
CA ASN A 118 -1.84 -11.26 15.92
C ASN A 118 -3.17 -11.55 15.19
N LEU A 119 -3.20 -12.66 14.43
CA LEU A 119 -4.38 -13.06 13.67
C LEU A 119 -5.63 -13.26 14.55
N ALA A 120 -5.46 -13.75 15.78
CA ALA A 120 -6.58 -13.92 16.71
C ALA A 120 -7.22 -12.57 17.07
N ARG A 121 -6.40 -11.54 17.33
CA ARG A 121 -6.85 -10.17 17.60
C ARG A 121 -7.53 -9.56 16.37
N LEU A 122 -6.96 -9.71 15.18
CA LEU A 122 -7.59 -9.26 13.94
C LEU A 122 -8.98 -9.88 13.76
N ARG A 123 -9.13 -11.18 14.02
CA ARG A 123 -10.41 -11.88 13.94
C ARG A 123 -11.41 -11.36 14.97
N GLU A 124 -11.00 -11.14 16.21
CA GLU A 124 -11.87 -10.58 17.26
C GLU A 124 -12.36 -9.17 16.90
N VAL A 125 -11.47 -8.32 16.38
CA VAL A 125 -11.84 -6.97 15.91
C VAL A 125 -12.82 -7.07 14.74
N ALA A 126 -12.55 -7.93 13.76
CA ALA A 126 -13.45 -8.14 12.63
C ALA A 126 -14.84 -8.60 13.09
N LEU A 127 -14.92 -9.55 14.03
CA LEU A 127 -16.19 -10.01 14.60
C LEU A 127 -16.93 -8.91 15.38
N ALA A 128 -16.22 -8.11 16.18
CA ALA A 128 -16.80 -6.99 16.91
C ALA A 128 -17.38 -5.90 15.99
N LEU A 129 -16.82 -5.78 14.79
CA LEU A 129 -17.26 -4.90 13.70
C LEU A 129 -18.22 -5.60 12.71
N GLN A 130 -18.62 -6.84 12.97
CA GLN A 130 -19.52 -7.65 12.12
C GLN A 130 -19.02 -7.84 10.67
N ILE A 131 -17.71 -7.85 10.47
CA ILE A 131 -17.08 -8.07 9.17
C ILE A 131 -16.91 -9.56 8.93
N ARG A 132 -17.27 -10.03 7.73
CA ARG A 132 -16.91 -11.36 7.23
C ARG A 132 -16.05 -11.20 5.99
N CYS A 133 -14.95 -11.96 5.94
CA CYS A 133 -14.04 -11.98 4.81
C CYS A 133 -14.13 -13.34 4.12
N TYR A 134 -14.16 -13.31 2.79
CA TYR A 134 -14.07 -14.49 1.93
C TYR A 134 -12.88 -14.31 1.01
N PHE A 135 -12.12 -15.37 0.79
CA PHE A 135 -11.05 -15.35 -0.20
C PHE A 135 -11.68 -15.66 -1.56
N GLU A 136 -11.80 -14.64 -2.42
CA GLU A 136 -12.38 -14.81 -3.77
C GLU A 136 -11.37 -15.40 -4.76
N LYS A 137 -10.09 -15.00 -4.63
CA LYS A 137 -9.02 -15.44 -5.53
C LYS A 137 -7.73 -15.65 -4.74
N ILE A 138 -7.14 -16.82 -4.89
CA ILE A 138 -5.83 -17.17 -4.32
C ILE A 138 -4.88 -17.41 -5.48
N ILE A 139 -3.80 -16.64 -5.52
CA ILE A 139 -2.74 -16.78 -6.52
C ILE A 139 -1.52 -17.34 -5.80
N PHE A 140 -1.00 -18.45 -6.30
CA PHE A 140 0.29 -18.97 -5.85
C PHE A 140 1.38 -18.37 -6.74
N ILE A 141 2.24 -17.57 -6.13
CA ILE A 141 3.45 -17.07 -6.80
C ILE A 141 4.50 -18.16 -6.58
N SER A 142 4.67 -19.06 -7.55
CA SER A 142 5.84 -19.95 -7.54
C SER A 142 7.07 -19.09 -7.74
N ILE A 143 8.01 -19.16 -6.78
CA ILE A 143 9.34 -18.55 -6.87
C ILE A 143 10.29 -19.55 -7.53
N GLU A 144 9.83 -20.32 -8.51
CA GLU A 144 10.78 -21.00 -9.38
C GLU A 144 11.21 -19.95 -10.40
N PRO A 145 12.48 -19.52 -10.42
CA PRO A 145 12.97 -18.87 -11.61
C PRO A 145 12.91 -19.93 -12.71
N GLU A 146 11.91 -19.87 -13.57
CA GLU A 146 11.95 -20.56 -14.87
C GLU A 146 13.08 -19.91 -15.68
N PHE A 147 14.34 -20.22 -15.33
CA PHE A 147 15.42 -20.11 -16.27
C PHE A 147 15.24 -21.28 -17.24
N ASN A 148 14.36 -21.08 -18.22
CA ASN A 148 14.26 -22.00 -19.34
C ASN A 148 15.62 -21.99 -20.04
N LEU A 149 16.41 -23.05 -19.84
CA LEU A 149 17.61 -23.25 -20.64
C LEU A 149 17.14 -23.25 -22.10
N PRO A 150 17.74 -22.42 -22.97
CA PRO A 150 17.43 -22.47 -24.40
C PRO A 150 17.53 -23.91 -24.90
N ASP A 151 16.64 -24.33 -25.80
CA ASP A 151 16.49 -25.73 -26.24
C ASP A 151 17.78 -26.42 -26.73
N HIS A 152 18.80 -25.63 -27.08
CA HIS A 152 20.11 -26.09 -27.54
C HIS A 152 21.11 -26.37 -26.41
N ILE A 153 20.81 -26.05 -25.15
CA ILE A 153 21.66 -26.36 -24.00
C ILE A 153 21.14 -27.63 -23.34
N THR A 154 21.67 -28.77 -23.79
CA THR A 154 21.40 -30.07 -23.17
C THR A 154 22.26 -30.27 -21.91
N PRO A 155 21.85 -31.14 -20.98
CA PRO A 155 22.65 -31.49 -19.80
C PRO A 155 24.06 -32.00 -20.15
N GLU A 156 24.22 -32.65 -21.30
CA GLU A 156 25.51 -33.09 -21.81
C GLU A 156 26.43 -31.91 -22.16
N ASN A 157 25.89 -30.85 -22.79
CA ASN A 157 26.67 -29.66 -23.13
C ASN A 157 27.15 -28.94 -21.86
N VAL A 158 26.36 -28.93 -20.80
CA VAL A 158 26.74 -28.37 -19.50
C VAL A 158 27.88 -29.19 -18.87
N ALA A 159 27.78 -30.52 -18.87
CA ALA A 159 28.82 -31.40 -18.33
C ALA A 159 30.16 -31.24 -19.08
N ILE A 160 30.12 -31.18 -20.42
CA ILE A 160 31.31 -30.95 -21.25
C ILE A 160 31.95 -29.59 -20.92
N THR A 161 31.11 -28.56 -20.73
CA THR A 161 31.54 -27.20 -20.40
C THR A 161 32.19 -27.16 -19.01
N GLU A 162 31.63 -27.86 -18.03
CA GLU A 162 32.21 -27.98 -16.68
C GLU A 162 33.56 -28.70 -16.68
N ASP A 163 33.69 -29.79 -17.43
CA ASP A 163 34.96 -30.50 -17.58
C ASP A 163 36.01 -29.65 -18.29
N GLN A 164 35.63 -28.90 -19.32
CA GLN A 164 36.53 -27.95 -20.00
C GLN A 164 37.03 -26.83 -19.08
N ILE A 165 36.16 -26.27 -18.22
CA ILE A 165 36.56 -25.27 -17.22
C ILE A 165 37.49 -25.91 -16.18
N ARG A 166 37.21 -27.15 -15.75
CA ARG A 166 38.03 -27.84 -14.76
C ARG A 166 39.44 -28.13 -15.28
N GLU A 167 39.57 -28.48 -16.56
CA GLU A 167 40.88 -28.75 -17.17
C GLU A 167 41.64 -27.49 -17.57
N ARG A 168 40.96 -26.46 -18.10
CA ARG A 168 41.61 -25.29 -18.72
C ARG A 168 41.49 -23.99 -17.94
N GLY A 169 40.63 -23.93 -16.93
CA GLY A 169 40.35 -22.74 -16.13
C GLY A 169 39.58 -21.63 -16.84
N ALA A 170 39.25 -21.79 -18.13
CA ALA A 170 38.49 -20.82 -18.92
C ALA A 170 37.77 -21.48 -20.11
N LEU A 171 36.66 -20.88 -20.53
CA LEU A 171 35.85 -21.33 -21.69
C LEU A 171 36.28 -20.75 -23.03
N LEU A 172 37.04 -19.66 -23.03
CA LEU A 172 37.46 -18.98 -24.25
C LEU A 172 38.78 -19.57 -24.73
N CYS A 173 38.77 -20.18 -25.91
CA CYS A 173 39.99 -20.39 -26.68
C CYS A 173 40.46 -19.03 -27.17
N ILE A 174 41.48 -18.46 -26.53
CA ILE A 174 42.19 -17.31 -27.07
C ILE A 174 43.16 -17.87 -28.13
N GLU A 175 42.83 -17.67 -29.40
CA GLU A 175 43.79 -17.85 -30.52
C GLU A 175 44.77 -16.68 -30.58
#